data_AF-A0A521FLA4-F1
#
_entry.id   AF-A0A521FLA4-F1
#
_cell.length_a   1.000
_cell.length_b   1.000
_cell.length_c   1.000
_cell.angle_alpha   90.00
_cell.angle_beta   90.00
_cell.angle_gamma   90.00
#
_symmetry.space_group_name_H-M   'P 1'
#
loop_
_entity.id
_entity.type
_entity.pdbx_description
1 polymer ?
#
loop_
_entity_poly.entity_id
_entity_poly.type
_entity_poly.pdbx_seq_one_letter_code
_entity_poly.pdbx_strand_id
1 'polypeptide(L)'
;MKKRPLTIILFSVILLFMLYKSIAYFILDSQITCDNKEPKIKLSQFVNISEKRIKYSKSFYINKDFIGFNAFVDKKYFITVTKLGKASKGYRIIKTDKKPNNSTSINLFNPSDVEDENSRYIDLHDYPFNNKQIYYHSDGPVVNINQFGFYEVEAFFSFFNVSFKGENRKDFGYAGFKKKKSISFIERKGDLFALNLFPIGNTTYKGLHELTDSEETK
;
A
#
# COMPACT_ATOMS: atom_id res chain seq x y z
N MET A 1 53.35 -31.21 6.01
CA MET A 1 51.88 -31.01 6.17
C MET A 1 51.55 -29.73 6.95
N LYS A 2 51.84 -28.52 6.42
CA LYS A 2 51.64 -27.24 7.15
C LYS A 2 50.63 -26.26 6.51
N LYS A 3 49.94 -26.63 5.42
CA LYS A 3 48.95 -25.75 4.74
C LYS A 3 47.49 -25.91 5.22
N ARG A 4 47.20 -26.90 6.08
CA ARG A 4 45.87 -27.18 6.62
C ARG A 4 45.23 -26.03 7.41
N PRO A 5 45.93 -25.29 8.29
CA PRO A 5 45.29 -24.20 9.04
C PRO A 5 44.89 -23.02 8.12
N LEU A 6 45.72 -22.70 7.12
CA LEU A 6 45.44 -21.61 6.18
C LEU A 6 44.22 -21.91 5.29
N THR A 7 44.06 -23.17 4.85
CA THR A 7 42.91 -23.59 4.04
C THR A 7 41.61 -23.55 4.83
N ILE A 8 41.65 -23.95 6.11
CA ILE A 8 40.49 -23.87 7.01
C ILE A 8 40.10 -22.41 7.25
N ILE A 9 41.07 -21.52 7.52
CA ILE A 9 40.80 -20.08 7.71
C ILE A 9 40.17 -19.48 6.44
N LEU A 10 40.73 -19.77 5.26
CA LEU A 10 40.22 -19.26 3.99
C LEU A 10 38.78 -19.74 3.72
N PHE A 11 38.51 -21.03 3.96
CA PHE A 11 37.17 -21.60 3.81
C PHE A 11 36.16 -20.95 4.77
N SER A 12 36.54 -20.74 6.03
CA SER A 12 35.69 -20.05 7.02
C SER A 12 35.36 -18.62 6.61
N VAL A 13 36.32 -17.86 6.08
CA VAL A 13 36.09 -16.49 5.58
C VAL A 13 35.12 -16.49 4.40
N ILE A 14 35.25 -17.43 3.46
CA ILE A 14 34.33 -17.58 2.32
C ILE A 14 32.91 -17.93 2.82
N LEU A 15 32.79 -18.85 3.78
CA LEU A 15 31.49 -19.24 4.35
C LEU A 15 30.82 -18.07 5.09
N LEU A 16 31.56 -17.33 5.91
CA LEU A 16 31.09 -16.12 6.59
C LEU A 16 30.63 -15.05 5.61
N PHE A 17 31.37 -14.85 4.51
CA PHE A 17 30.98 -13.90 3.46
C PHE A 17 29.70 -14.33 2.74
N MET A 18 29.55 -15.62 2.43
CA MET A 18 28.34 -16.19 1.83
C MET A 18 27.12 -16.06 2.75
N LEU A 19 27.28 -16.34 4.05
CA LEU A 19 26.25 -16.13 5.07
C LEU A 19 25.86 -14.65 5.18
N TYR A 20 26.83 -13.74 5.27
CA TYR A 20 26.58 -12.31 5.32
C TYR A 20 25.82 -11.82 4.09
N LYS A 21 26.27 -12.19 2.88
CA LYS A 21 25.58 -11.86 1.61
C LYS A 21 24.16 -12.40 1.59
N SER A 22 23.94 -13.62 2.07
CA SER A 22 22.61 -14.23 2.11
C SER A 22 21.68 -13.50 3.07
N ILE A 23 22.14 -13.20 4.29
CA ILE A 23 21.37 -12.45 5.29
C ILE A 23 21.07 -11.03 4.79
N ALA A 24 22.07 -10.33 4.24
CA ALA A 24 21.90 -9.01 3.66
C ALA A 24 20.91 -9.02 2.49
N TYR A 25 20.96 -10.05 1.65
CA TYR A 25 19.99 -10.26 0.57
C TYR A 25 18.59 -10.44 1.13
N PHE A 26 18.37 -11.34 2.10
CA PHE A 26 17.06 -11.53 2.73
C PHE A 26 16.50 -10.26 3.38
N ILE A 27 17.36 -9.48 4.06
CA ILE A 27 16.95 -8.21 4.67
C ILE A 27 16.51 -7.23 3.59
N LEU A 28 17.30 -7.04 2.53
CA LEU A 28 16.97 -6.12 1.44
C LEU A 28 15.73 -6.56 0.65
N ASP A 29 15.55 -7.87 0.48
CA ASP A 29 14.42 -8.46 -0.22
C ASP A 29 13.08 -8.23 0.50
N SER A 30 13.14 -8.08 1.82
CA SER A 30 11.98 -7.83 2.68
C SER A 30 11.59 -6.36 2.82
N GLN A 31 12.36 -5.43 2.25
CA GLN A 31 12.12 -3.98 2.37
C GLN A 31 11.20 -3.46 1.24
N ILE A 32 10.35 -2.49 1.60
CA ILE A 32 9.61 -1.70 0.61
C ILE A 32 10.60 -0.75 -0.06
N THR A 33 10.67 -0.82 -1.38
CA THR A 33 11.41 0.12 -2.21
C THR A 33 10.45 1.14 -2.83
N CYS A 34 10.90 2.39 -2.94
CA CYS A 34 10.17 3.49 -3.54
C CYS A 34 10.88 3.94 -4.81
N ASP A 35 10.11 4.10 -5.90
CA ASP A 35 10.59 4.68 -7.15
C ASP A 35 9.73 5.91 -7.50
N ASN A 36 10.36 7.00 -7.92
CA ASN A 36 9.67 8.22 -8.36
C ASN A 36 9.30 8.17 -9.85
N LYS A 37 9.54 7.04 -10.52
CA LYS A 37 9.11 6.80 -11.89
C LYS A 37 7.63 6.48 -11.98
N GLU A 38 7.09 6.71 -13.18
CA GLU A 38 5.74 6.32 -13.56
C GLU A 38 5.52 4.81 -13.29
N PRO A 39 4.44 4.42 -12.60
CA PRO A 39 4.18 3.03 -12.29
C PRO A 39 3.88 2.23 -13.55
N LYS A 40 4.27 0.95 -13.57
CA LYS A 40 3.89 0.01 -14.64
C LYS A 40 2.38 -0.18 -14.76
N ILE A 41 1.67 -0.01 -13.64
CA ILE A 41 0.22 -0.07 -13.55
C ILE A 41 -0.28 1.35 -13.34
N LYS A 42 -1.12 1.83 -14.26
CA LYS A 42 -1.61 3.22 -14.28
C LYS A 42 -2.92 3.37 -13.49
N LEU A 43 -3.33 4.59 -13.17
CA LEU A 43 -4.63 4.84 -12.54
C LEU A 43 -5.80 4.65 -13.51
N SER A 44 -5.64 5.06 -14.78
CA SER A 44 -6.65 4.85 -15.85
C SER A 44 -7.03 3.38 -16.05
N GLN A 45 -6.17 2.48 -15.58
CA GLN A 45 -6.38 1.05 -15.65
C GLN A 45 -7.34 0.53 -14.55
N PHE A 46 -7.57 1.29 -13.48
CA PHE A 46 -8.54 0.94 -12.44
C PHE A 46 -9.87 1.66 -12.63
N VAL A 47 -9.81 2.91 -13.09
CA VAL A 47 -10.95 3.80 -13.23
C VAL A 47 -10.78 4.64 -14.49
N ASN A 48 -11.89 4.98 -15.17
CA ASN A 48 -11.84 5.78 -16.40
C ASN A 48 -11.46 7.23 -16.07
N ILE A 49 -10.18 7.51 -15.89
CA ILE A 49 -9.64 8.86 -15.68
C ILE A 49 -8.53 9.09 -16.71
N SER A 50 -8.66 10.13 -17.51
CA SER A 50 -7.65 10.53 -18.49
C SER A 50 -6.27 10.73 -17.86
N GLU A 51 -5.24 10.07 -18.42
CA GLU A 51 -3.85 10.19 -17.95
C GLU A 51 -3.32 11.64 -17.96
N LYS A 52 -3.90 12.53 -18.78
CA LYS A 52 -3.54 13.96 -18.78
C LYS A 52 -3.87 14.68 -17.47
N ARG A 53 -4.83 14.13 -16.70
CA ARG A 53 -5.26 14.65 -15.40
C ARG A 53 -4.39 14.14 -14.25
N ILE A 54 -3.54 13.14 -14.51
CA ILE A 54 -2.85 12.36 -13.49
C ILE A 54 -1.38 12.73 -13.43
N LYS A 55 -0.86 13.00 -12.23
CA LYS A 55 0.57 13.12 -11.93
C LYS A 55 0.96 12.07 -10.91
N TYR A 56 1.74 11.07 -11.31
CA TYR A 56 2.28 10.07 -10.40
C TYR A 56 3.39 10.69 -9.52
N SER A 57 3.38 10.32 -8.25
CA SER A 57 4.34 10.80 -7.25
C SER A 57 5.36 9.73 -6.91
N LYS A 58 4.88 8.55 -6.49
CA LYS A 58 5.70 7.44 -6.00
C LYS A 58 5.09 6.11 -6.38
N SER A 59 5.93 5.14 -6.67
CA SER A 59 5.58 3.74 -6.91
C SER A 59 6.26 2.88 -5.84
N PHE A 60 5.54 1.91 -5.30
CA PHE A 60 6.00 1.08 -4.20
C PHE A 60 6.15 -0.38 -4.66
N TYR A 61 7.25 -1.01 -4.25
CA TYR A 61 7.55 -2.39 -4.59
C TYR A 61 8.15 -3.16 -3.41
N ILE A 62 7.86 -4.47 -3.32
CA ILE A 62 8.52 -5.44 -2.41
C ILE A 62 9.10 -6.55 -3.29
N ASN A 63 10.41 -6.82 -3.18
CA ASN A 63 11.13 -7.74 -4.09
C ASN A 63 10.69 -7.59 -5.57
N LYS A 64 10.68 -6.34 -6.07
CA LYS A 64 10.26 -5.98 -7.44
C LYS A 64 8.78 -6.23 -7.77
N ASP A 65 7.99 -6.82 -6.88
CA ASP A 65 6.54 -6.93 -7.02
C ASP A 65 5.89 -5.58 -6.71
N PHE A 66 5.01 -5.13 -7.59
CA PHE A 66 4.25 -3.90 -7.41
C PHE A 66 3.25 -4.04 -6.26
N ILE A 67 3.28 -3.11 -5.31
CA ILE A 67 2.36 -3.09 -4.17
C ILE A 67 1.45 -1.85 -4.15
N GLY A 68 1.74 -0.83 -4.94
CA GLY A 68 0.94 0.39 -4.97
C GLY A 68 1.63 1.59 -5.59
N PHE A 69 0.91 2.71 -5.67
CA PHE A 69 1.46 4.02 -6.04
C PHE A 69 0.68 5.16 -5.39
N ASN A 70 1.25 6.36 -5.45
CA ASN A 70 0.60 7.62 -5.10
C ASN A 70 0.45 8.48 -6.35
N ALA A 71 -0.70 9.10 -6.53
CA ALA A 71 -1.00 9.94 -7.67
C ALA A 71 -1.82 11.18 -7.27
N PHE A 72 -1.65 12.24 -8.04
CA PHE A 72 -2.45 13.46 -7.96
C PHE A 72 -3.37 13.53 -9.17
N VAL A 73 -4.67 13.76 -8.96
CA VAL A 73 -5.65 14.01 -10.03
C VAL A 73 -6.07 15.48 -10.00
N ASP A 74 -5.96 16.15 -11.15
CA ASP A 74 -6.25 17.58 -11.35
C ASP A 74 -5.52 18.52 -10.40
N LYS A 75 -4.42 18.06 -9.79
CA LYS A 75 -3.70 18.74 -8.67
C LYS A 75 -4.59 19.02 -7.44
N LYS A 76 -5.77 18.42 -7.38
CA LYS A 76 -6.81 18.69 -6.37
C LYS A 76 -7.08 17.49 -5.47
N TYR A 77 -6.83 16.29 -5.98
CA TYR A 77 -7.10 15.07 -5.28
C TYR A 77 -5.85 14.21 -5.19
N PHE A 78 -5.60 13.68 -4.01
CA PHE A 78 -4.55 12.70 -3.76
C PHE A 78 -5.17 11.31 -3.72
N ILE A 79 -4.60 10.39 -4.49
CA ILE A 79 -5.03 9.00 -4.58
C ILE A 79 -3.86 8.12 -4.20
N THR A 80 -4.10 7.23 -3.25
CA THR A 80 -3.18 6.15 -2.92
C THR A 80 -3.79 4.84 -3.37
N VAL A 81 -3.03 4.08 -4.16
CA VAL A 81 -3.42 2.75 -4.62
C VAL A 81 -2.57 1.73 -3.87
N THR A 82 -3.19 0.69 -3.35
CA THR A 82 -2.50 -0.38 -2.62
C THR A 82 -3.08 -1.72 -2.98
N LYS A 83 -2.22 -2.64 -3.41
CA LYS A 83 -2.59 -4.03 -3.63
C LYS A 83 -2.89 -4.67 -2.28
N LEU A 84 -4.07 -5.27 -2.16
CA LEU A 84 -4.47 -6.07 -1.02
C LEU A 84 -4.20 -7.55 -1.32
N GLY A 85 -3.65 -8.26 -0.35
CA GLY A 85 -3.38 -9.70 -0.47
C GLY A 85 -1.95 -10.10 -0.79
N LYS A 86 -1.78 -11.38 -1.17
CA LYS A 86 -0.47 -12.02 -1.22
C LYS A 86 0.42 -11.39 -2.30
N ALA A 87 1.62 -10.95 -1.91
CA ALA A 87 2.72 -10.78 -2.85
C ALA A 87 3.05 -12.13 -3.49
N SER A 88 3.61 -12.13 -4.70
CA SER A 88 3.68 -13.33 -5.57
C SER A 88 4.41 -14.51 -4.95
N LYS A 89 5.28 -14.26 -3.96
CA LYS A 89 5.84 -15.27 -3.06
C LYS A 89 5.44 -14.88 -1.64
N GLY A 90 5.10 -15.85 -0.80
CA GLY A 90 4.68 -15.64 0.60
C GLY A 90 5.79 -15.07 1.47
N TYR A 91 6.20 -13.82 1.22
CA TYR A 91 7.28 -13.15 1.91
C TYR A 91 6.84 -12.82 3.33
N ARG A 92 7.70 -13.19 4.28
CA ARG A 92 7.60 -12.73 5.66
C ARG A 92 8.33 -11.40 5.73
N ILE A 93 7.59 -10.29 5.74
CA ILE A 93 8.19 -8.98 6.00
C ILE A 93 8.69 -9.02 7.43
N ILE A 94 9.99 -8.79 7.62
CA ILE A 94 10.59 -8.75 8.94
C ILE A 94 10.02 -7.51 9.63
N LYS A 95 9.16 -7.70 10.63
CA LYS A 95 8.74 -6.64 11.56
C LYS A 95 10.00 -5.97 12.09
N THR A 96 10.32 -4.78 11.56
CA THR A 96 11.33 -3.95 12.18
C THR A 96 10.65 -3.35 13.40
N ASP A 97 10.87 -3.98 14.56
CA ASP A 97 10.46 -3.47 15.88
C ASP A 97 11.21 -2.17 16.20
N LYS A 98 10.96 -1.10 15.46
CA LYS A 98 11.11 0.24 16.03
C LYS A 98 9.84 0.49 16.81
N LYS A 99 9.88 0.08 18.09
CA LYS A 99 8.91 0.52 19.10
C LYS A 99 8.66 2.03 18.92
N PRO A 100 7.41 2.48 18.84
CA PRO A 100 7.10 3.90 18.89
C PRO A 100 7.48 4.39 20.28
N ASN A 101 8.52 5.23 20.36
CA ASN A 101 8.79 6.00 21.57
C ASN A 101 7.63 7.00 21.75
N ASN A 102 6.74 6.66 22.69
CA ASN A 102 5.85 7.52 23.46
C ASN A 102 5.54 8.91 22.86
N SER A 103 4.66 8.95 21.87
CA SER A 103 3.46 9.79 21.85
C SER A 103 2.63 9.40 20.62
N THR A 104 1.48 8.78 20.90
CA THR A 104 0.33 8.59 19.98
C THR A 104 0.62 8.61 18.47
N SER A 105 1.15 7.51 17.93
CA SER A 105 0.94 7.14 16.52
C SER A 105 1.30 5.66 16.32
N ILE A 106 0.38 4.90 15.73
CA ILE A 106 0.58 3.50 15.35
C ILE A 106 1.48 3.51 14.10
N ASN A 107 2.80 3.44 14.30
CA ASN A 107 3.75 3.23 13.21
C ASN A 107 4.08 1.74 13.11
N LEU A 108 3.16 0.96 12.52
CA LEU A 108 3.52 -0.29 11.86
C LEU A 108 3.70 0.04 10.37
N PHE A 109 4.95 0.06 9.92
CA PHE A 109 5.32 0.27 8.52
C PHE A 109 4.64 1.47 7.86
N ASN A 110 4.92 2.69 8.34
CA ASN A 110 4.86 3.82 7.43
C ASN A 110 5.97 3.60 6.38
N PRO A 111 5.71 3.41 5.07
CA PRO A 111 6.58 4.13 4.14
C PRO A 111 6.57 5.55 4.68
N SER A 112 7.73 6.09 5.01
CA SER A 112 7.86 7.46 5.51
C SER A 112 7.44 8.38 4.36
N ASP A 113 6.15 8.54 4.21
CA ASP A 113 5.48 9.48 3.35
C ASP A 113 5.53 10.82 4.09
N VAL A 114 6.76 11.33 4.29
CA VAL A 114 7.09 12.55 5.07
C VAL A 114 6.41 13.81 4.49
N GLU A 115 5.74 13.68 3.34
CA GLU A 115 5.01 14.74 2.64
C GLU A 115 3.56 14.36 2.27
N ASP A 116 3.03 13.17 2.61
CA ASP A 116 1.67 12.79 2.22
C ASP A 116 0.66 13.01 3.37
N GLU A 117 -0.50 13.58 3.05
CA GLU A 117 -1.54 13.93 4.03
C GLU A 117 -2.27 12.70 4.66
N ASN A 118 -2.00 11.48 4.15
CA ASN A 118 -2.45 10.22 4.75
C ASN A 118 -1.33 9.17 4.68
N SER A 119 -1.07 8.50 5.80
CA SER A 119 -0.22 7.32 5.85
C SER A 119 -1.04 6.04 5.65
N ARG A 120 -0.39 5.03 5.05
CA ARG A 120 -0.90 3.66 4.96
C ARG A 120 -0.17 2.80 5.97
N TYR A 121 -0.89 1.89 6.60
CA TYR A 121 -0.28 0.79 7.33
C TYR A 121 -0.78 -0.53 6.76
N ILE A 122 0.11 -1.51 6.70
CA ILE A 122 -0.18 -2.83 6.13
C ILE A 122 0.34 -3.87 7.13
N ASP A 123 -0.56 -4.69 7.67
CA ASP A 123 -0.17 -5.88 8.44
C ASP A 123 -0.13 -7.08 7.49
N LEU A 124 1.09 -7.47 7.13
CA LEU A 124 1.37 -8.47 6.09
C LEU A 124 1.42 -9.90 6.64
N HIS A 125 0.93 -10.12 7.86
CA HIS A 125 1.06 -11.41 8.52
C HIS A 125 0.19 -12.53 7.93
N ASP A 126 -0.95 -12.21 7.31
CA ASP A 126 -1.98 -13.22 7.09
C ASP A 126 -2.71 -13.15 5.74
N TYR A 127 -2.40 -14.17 4.92
CA TYR A 127 -3.31 -14.96 4.06
C TYR A 127 -3.91 -14.38 2.74
N PRO A 128 -4.30 -15.27 1.80
CA PRO A 128 -4.73 -14.93 0.43
C PRO A 128 -6.20 -14.47 0.34
N PHE A 129 -6.54 -13.74 -0.74
CA PHE A 129 -7.88 -13.15 -0.92
C PHE A 129 -8.73 -13.77 -2.02
N ASN A 130 -10.03 -13.76 -1.74
CA ASN A 130 -11.16 -13.89 -2.64
C ASN A 130 -12.18 -12.80 -2.23
N ASN A 131 -12.83 -12.14 -3.19
CA ASN A 131 -13.55 -10.85 -3.02
C ASN A 131 -14.87 -10.92 -2.24
N LYS A 132 -15.23 -12.06 -1.66
CA LYS A 132 -16.58 -12.28 -1.12
C LYS A 132 -16.83 -11.68 0.27
N GLN A 133 -15.81 -11.19 0.98
CA GLN A 133 -15.96 -10.67 2.34
C GLN A 133 -14.93 -9.56 2.66
N ILE A 134 -15.27 -8.30 2.36
CA ILE A 134 -14.50 -7.13 2.81
C ILE A 134 -15.21 -6.56 4.04
N TYR A 135 -14.61 -6.70 5.22
CA TYR A 135 -15.09 -6.05 6.44
C TYR A 135 -14.27 -4.78 6.65
N TYR A 136 -14.93 -3.67 6.97
CA TYR A 136 -14.24 -2.41 7.25
C TYR A 136 -14.75 -1.77 8.53
N HIS A 137 -13.88 -0.99 9.16
CA HIS A 137 -14.16 -0.20 10.34
C HIS A 137 -13.67 1.22 10.10
N SER A 138 -14.52 2.20 10.39
CA SER A 138 -14.17 3.62 10.32
C SER A 138 -14.37 4.25 11.69
N ASP A 139 -13.50 5.19 12.07
CA ASP A 139 -13.62 5.96 13.31
C ASP A 139 -14.64 7.12 13.23
N GLY A 140 -15.32 7.27 12.10
CA GLY A 140 -16.40 8.22 11.94
C GLY A 140 -17.53 7.71 11.04
N PRO A 141 -18.53 8.57 10.77
CA PRO A 141 -19.74 8.15 10.10
C PRO A 141 -19.48 7.78 8.64
N VAL A 142 -20.02 6.63 8.22
CA VAL A 142 -20.19 6.29 6.81
C VAL A 142 -21.29 7.18 6.25
N VAL A 143 -20.95 7.89 5.18
CA VAL A 143 -21.85 8.86 4.54
C VAL A 143 -22.56 8.23 3.36
N ASN A 144 -21.86 7.36 2.60
CA ASN A 144 -22.40 6.72 1.42
C ASN A 144 -21.64 5.43 1.09
N ILE A 145 -22.31 4.52 0.39
CA ILE A 145 -21.71 3.32 -0.21
C ILE A 145 -22.16 3.27 -1.68
N ASN A 146 -21.20 3.30 -2.60
CA ASN A 146 -21.45 3.22 -4.04
C ASN A 146 -20.96 1.87 -4.59
N GLN A 147 -21.70 1.30 -5.54
CA GLN A 147 -21.40 0.01 -6.20
C GLN A 147 -21.34 0.13 -7.73
N PHE A 148 -21.00 1.31 -8.26
CA PHE A 148 -20.91 1.55 -9.70
C PHE A 148 -19.55 1.10 -10.26
N GLY A 149 -19.47 -0.18 -10.66
CA GLY A 149 -18.25 -0.79 -11.23
C GLY A 149 -17.18 -1.18 -10.20
N PHE A 150 -17.22 -0.58 -9.01
CA PHE A 150 -16.39 -0.94 -7.85
C PHE A 150 -17.15 -0.67 -6.55
N TYR A 151 -16.69 -1.25 -5.45
CA TYR A 151 -17.25 -1.00 -4.12
C TYR A 151 -16.55 0.19 -3.47
N GLU A 152 -17.26 1.29 -3.26
CA GLU A 152 -16.72 2.51 -2.66
C GLU A 152 -17.44 2.84 -1.36
N VAL A 153 -16.67 3.17 -0.34
CA VAL A 153 -17.16 3.68 0.94
C VAL A 153 -16.73 5.13 1.08
N GLU A 154 -17.70 6.04 1.20
CA GLU A 154 -17.44 7.43 1.58
C GLU A 154 -17.67 7.60 3.07
N ALA A 155 -16.71 8.15 3.79
CA ALA A 155 -16.81 8.33 5.23
C ALA A 155 -16.02 9.55 5.70
N PHE A 156 -16.39 10.08 6.86
CA PHE A 156 -15.64 11.14 7.53
C PHE A 156 -14.72 10.52 8.58
N PHE A 157 -13.43 10.35 8.28
CA PHE A 157 -12.55 9.54 9.12
C PHE A 157 -11.12 10.08 9.22
N SER A 158 -10.51 9.83 10.37
CA SER A 158 -9.04 9.89 10.54
C SER A 158 -8.45 8.52 10.31
N PHE A 159 -9.19 7.46 10.69
CA PHE A 159 -8.76 6.08 10.61
C PHE A 159 -9.79 5.23 9.86
N PHE A 160 -9.31 4.46 8.91
CA PHE A 160 -10.12 3.45 8.24
C PHE A 160 -9.33 2.17 8.16
N ASN A 161 -9.92 1.10 8.67
CA ASN A 161 -9.31 -0.19 8.77
C ASN A 161 -10.12 -1.18 7.96
N VAL A 162 -9.40 -2.07 7.28
CA VAL A 162 -9.97 -3.22 6.61
C VAL A 162 -9.58 -4.43 7.44
N SER A 163 -10.60 -5.22 7.78
CA SER A 163 -10.44 -6.51 8.40
C SER A 163 -10.74 -7.58 7.37
N PHE A 164 -9.81 -8.51 7.26
CA PHE A 164 -9.93 -9.63 6.36
C PHE A 164 -10.48 -10.82 7.16
N LYS A 165 -11.57 -11.41 6.66
CA LYS A 165 -12.36 -12.45 7.37
C LYS A 165 -12.96 -12.04 8.72
N GLY A 166 -12.88 -10.76 9.08
CA GLY A 166 -13.46 -10.23 10.33
C GLY A 166 -12.65 -10.59 11.60
N GLU A 167 -11.48 -11.19 11.46
CA GLU A 167 -10.68 -11.69 12.58
C GLU A 167 -9.80 -10.61 13.22
N ASN A 168 -9.14 -9.77 12.39
CA ASN A 168 -8.23 -8.73 12.87
C ASN A 168 -8.57 -7.36 12.27
N ARG A 169 -8.79 -6.35 13.12
CA ARG A 169 -9.19 -4.99 12.72
C ARG A 169 -8.02 -4.15 12.19
N LYS A 170 -6.85 -4.72 11.95
CA LYS A 170 -5.62 -3.99 11.61
C LYS A 170 -4.86 -4.59 10.42
N ASP A 171 -5.53 -5.41 9.61
CA ASP A 171 -4.84 -6.06 8.50
C ASP A 171 -4.35 -5.07 7.44
N PHE A 172 -5.17 -4.05 7.17
CA PHE A 172 -4.80 -2.92 6.34
C PHE A 172 -5.54 -1.68 6.79
N GLY A 173 -4.96 -0.49 6.59
CA GLY A 173 -5.74 0.72 6.75
C GLY A 173 -5.01 2.00 6.40
N TYR A 174 -5.79 3.08 6.55
CA TYR A 174 -5.36 4.44 6.33
C TYR A 174 -5.48 5.22 7.62
N ALA A 175 -4.49 6.10 7.85
CA ALA A 175 -4.46 7.04 8.96
C ALA A 175 -4.11 8.44 8.44
N GLY A 176 -4.79 9.48 8.93
CA GLY A 176 -4.45 10.87 8.60
C GLY A 176 -5.46 11.86 9.16
N PHE A 177 -5.54 13.05 8.56
CA PHE A 177 -6.43 14.12 9.05
C PHE A 177 -7.91 13.74 8.95
N LYS A 178 -8.69 14.10 9.98
CA LYS A 178 -10.15 13.84 10.00
C LYS A 178 -10.86 14.67 8.93
N LYS A 179 -11.30 14.03 7.85
CA LYS A 179 -12.16 14.67 6.83
C LYS A 179 -12.95 13.65 6.02
N LYS A 180 -13.86 14.14 5.17
CA LYS A 180 -14.58 13.29 4.22
C LYS A 180 -13.59 12.78 3.16
N LYS A 181 -13.53 11.47 3.00
CA LYS A 181 -12.66 10.72 2.09
C LYS A 181 -13.45 9.55 1.53
N SER A 182 -12.93 8.89 0.50
CA SER A 182 -13.45 7.59 0.10
C SER A 182 -12.39 6.54 -0.08
N ILE A 183 -12.79 5.30 0.17
CA ILE A 183 -11.98 4.11 -0.08
C ILE A 183 -12.75 3.21 -1.02
N SER A 184 -12.16 2.96 -2.17
CA SER A 184 -12.69 2.10 -3.21
C SER A 184 -11.92 0.80 -3.28
N PHE A 185 -12.64 -0.30 -3.51
CA PHE A 185 -12.10 -1.64 -3.63
C PHE A 185 -12.36 -2.14 -5.05
N ILE A 186 -11.27 -2.42 -5.77
CA ILE A 186 -11.31 -2.73 -7.21
C ILE A 186 -10.55 -4.03 -7.46
N GLU A 187 -11.19 -4.98 -8.12
CA GLU A 187 -10.53 -6.19 -8.61
C GLU A 187 -9.92 -5.97 -10.00
N ARG A 188 -8.68 -6.39 -10.20
CA ARG A 188 -8.00 -6.34 -11.49
C ARG A 188 -7.08 -7.54 -11.65
N LYS A 189 -7.29 -8.33 -12.70
CA LYS A 189 -6.47 -9.52 -13.02
C LYS A 189 -6.33 -10.51 -11.85
N GLY A 190 -7.40 -10.66 -11.04
CA GLY A 190 -7.42 -11.53 -9.86
C GLY A 190 -6.76 -10.96 -8.61
N ASP A 191 -6.25 -9.72 -8.66
CA ASP A 191 -5.74 -8.99 -7.50
C ASP A 191 -6.77 -7.95 -7.04
N LEU A 192 -6.92 -7.80 -5.71
CA LEU A 192 -7.75 -6.75 -5.11
C LEU A 192 -6.90 -5.52 -4.80
N PHE A 193 -7.43 -4.33 -5.06
CA PHE A 193 -6.76 -3.06 -4.75
C PHE A 193 -7.66 -2.17 -3.92
N ALA A 194 -7.08 -1.53 -2.91
CA ALA A 194 -7.69 -0.41 -2.19
C ALA A 194 -7.17 0.91 -2.77
N LEU A 195 -8.10 1.80 -3.09
CA LEU A 195 -7.85 3.14 -3.56
C LEU A 195 -8.45 4.13 -2.56
N ASN A 196 -7.60 4.82 -1.82
CA ASN A 196 -8.05 5.91 -0.94
C ASN A 196 -7.91 7.24 -1.68
N LEU A 197 -9.03 7.93 -1.80
CA LEU A 197 -9.19 9.23 -2.43
C LEU A 197 -9.39 10.31 -1.35
N PHE A 198 -8.68 11.40 -1.55
CA PHE A 198 -8.59 12.45 -0.57
C PHE A 198 -8.51 13.84 -1.23
N PRO A 199 -9.33 14.82 -0.81
CA PRO A 199 -9.24 16.19 -1.33
C PRO A 199 -8.05 16.94 -0.70
N ILE A 200 -7.27 17.66 -1.49
CA ILE A 200 -6.10 18.45 -1.05
C ILE A 200 -6.55 19.85 -0.63
N GLY A 201 -6.05 20.32 0.52
CA GLY A 201 -6.41 21.63 1.06
C GLY A 201 -7.92 21.81 1.25
N ASN A 202 -8.46 22.94 0.79
CA ASN A 202 -9.89 23.29 0.91
C ASN A 202 -10.74 22.81 -0.29
N THR A 203 -10.27 21.84 -1.07
CA THR A 203 -11.00 21.31 -2.22
C THR A 203 -12.29 20.63 -1.77
N THR A 204 -13.39 20.88 -2.49
CA THR A 204 -14.66 20.16 -2.29
C THR A 204 -14.46 18.67 -2.48
N TYR A 205 -14.98 17.89 -1.53
CA TYR A 205 -14.93 16.44 -1.61
C TYR A 205 -15.67 15.94 -2.86
N LYS A 206 -15.08 14.91 -3.49
CA LYS A 206 -15.71 14.06 -4.52
C LYS A 206 -15.35 12.61 -4.23
N GLY A 207 -16.28 11.70 -4.47
CA GLY A 207 -16.02 10.26 -4.55
C GLY A 207 -15.23 9.90 -5.81
N LEU A 208 -14.65 8.72 -5.83
CA LEU A 208 -13.89 8.21 -6.97
C LEU A 208 -14.79 8.05 -8.19
N HIS A 209 -16.04 7.62 -7.97
CA HIS A 209 -17.07 7.53 -9.01
C HIS A 209 -17.45 8.88 -9.63
N GLU A 210 -17.18 10.01 -8.96
CA GLU A 210 -17.42 11.35 -9.51
C GLU A 210 -16.21 11.92 -10.25
N LEU A 211 -15.04 11.29 -10.08
CA LEU A 211 -13.82 11.68 -10.78
C LEU A 211 -13.66 10.95 -12.11
N THR A 212 -14.35 9.83 -12.31
CA THR A 212 -14.37 9.10 -13.58
C THR A 212 -14.97 9.98 -14.68
N ASP A 213 -14.27 10.03 -15.80
CA ASP A 213 -14.79 10.59 -17.03
C ASP A 213 -16.03 9.76 -17.41
N SER A 214 -17.17 10.44 -17.63
CA SER A 214 -18.35 9.79 -18.19
C SER A 214 -17.94 9.12 -19.49
N GLU A 215 -18.36 7.87 -19.71
CA GLU A 215 -18.24 7.28 -21.04
C GLU A 215 -18.93 8.23 -22.01
N GLU A 216 -18.16 8.91 -22.87
CA GLU A 216 -18.72 9.44 -24.10
C GLU A 216 -19.28 8.21 -24.82
N THR A 217 -20.59 8.03 -24.76
CA THR A 217 -21.32 7.19 -25.70
C THR A 217 -20.87 7.62 -27.10
N LYS A 218 -19.98 6.84 -27.70
CA LYS A 218 -19.66 6.87 -29.12
C LYS A 218 -20.31 5.69 -29.81
#